data_AF-A0A7J9X0D4-F1
#
_entry.id   AF-A0A7J9X0D4-F1
#
_cell.length_a   1.000
_cell.length_b   1.000
_cell.length_c   1.000
_cell.angle_alpha   90.00
_cell.angle_beta   90.00
_cell.angle_gamma   90.00
#
_symmetry.space_group_name_H-M   'P 1'
#
loop_
_entity.id
_entity.type
_entity.pdbx_description
1 polymer ?
#
loop_
_entity_poly.entity_id
_entity_poly.type
_entity_poly.pdbx_seq_one_letter_code
_entity_poly.pdbx_strand_id
1 'polypeptide(L)'
;MSSRREPSAQRYPTHQERPREPKPHPTRPVEAVFRRPAPPWRAGTLSKPLSTRPPTKQTPKLTFRGSRVYLLTIQKMTMPLSKSDRETLKAIYRLTRDGAAAHTGALADSLDVSPGTATAAVKKLAERGVAQHQPYRGVELTAEGRRVAVRAIRRHRIVERFLADMLGYPWNDADRLAGTFEHELPQEVEDRLFVALDRPATCPHGFPIPDLDTVEIPEMPPLYALEPGASAVVAVPGSTDPAVIKFLDDLGLRPGVHVEVQEKHPFDGPIVVRVDGKDRTIGERVANQIFVRIKPKGRKKRAKQQPA
;
A
#
# COMPACT_ATOMS: atom_id res chain seq x y z
N MET A 1 -42.23 64.64 -37.74
CA MET A 1 -41.04 65.36 -37.22
C MET A 1 -41.18 65.49 -35.72
N SER A 2 -40.45 64.69 -34.95
CA SER A 2 -40.29 64.90 -33.50
C SER A 2 -39.01 64.20 -33.01
N SER A 3 -37.99 65.03 -32.82
CA SER A 3 -36.86 64.97 -31.89
C SER A 3 -36.54 63.63 -31.21
N ARG A 4 -35.45 62.98 -31.67
CA ARG A 4 -34.66 61.99 -30.91
C ARG A 4 -33.91 62.70 -29.77
N ARG A 5 -34.09 62.23 -28.53
CA ARG A 5 -33.19 62.51 -27.40
C ARG A 5 -32.34 61.27 -27.14
N GLU A 6 -31.03 61.43 -27.23
CA GLU A 6 -30.02 60.47 -26.77
C GLU A 6 -29.98 60.43 -25.23
N PRO A 7 -29.81 59.26 -24.59
CA PRO A 7 -29.43 59.18 -23.19
C PRO A 7 -27.93 58.92 -23.01
N SER A 8 -27.24 59.94 -22.49
CA SER A 8 -26.29 59.90 -21.36
C SER A 8 -25.52 58.59 -21.11
N ALA A 9 -24.23 58.60 -21.47
CA ALA A 9 -23.22 57.61 -21.12
C ALA A 9 -22.96 57.55 -19.60
N GLN A 10 -23.34 56.45 -18.96
CA GLN A 10 -22.98 56.11 -17.59
C GLN A 10 -21.61 55.41 -17.59
N ARG A 11 -20.59 56.10 -17.06
CA ARG A 11 -19.24 55.56 -16.83
C ARG A 11 -19.28 54.60 -15.63
N TYR A 12 -18.95 53.33 -15.87
CA TYR A 12 -18.68 52.36 -14.80
C TYR A 12 -17.23 52.53 -14.29
N PRO A 13 -16.99 52.57 -12.97
CA PRO A 13 -15.64 52.57 -12.42
C PRO A 13 -15.03 51.16 -12.49
N THR A 14 -13.91 51.05 -13.18
CA THR A 14 -12.96 49.93 -13.12
C THR A 14 -12.20 49.98 -11.79
N HIS A 15 -12.43 49.01 -10.90
CA HIS A 15 -11.44 48.47 -9.95
C HIS A 15 -12.09 47.29 -9.20
N GLN A 16 -11.76 46.06 -9.59
CA GLN A 16 -11.89 44.91 -8.70
C GLN A 16 -10.49 44.57 -8.18
N GLU A 17 -10.31 44.75 -6.88
CA GLU A 17 -9.12 44.37 -6.13
C GLU A 17 -8.92 42.85 -6.17
N ARG A 18 -7.69 42.41 -6.43
CA ARG A 18 -7.30 41.00 -6.33
C ARG A 18 -7.33 40.55 -4.86
N PRO A 19 -7.81 39.34 -4.54
CA PRO A 19 -7.72 38.80 -3.19
C PRO A 19 -6.25 38.65 -2.75
N ARG A 20 -5.92 39.10 -1.54
CA ARG A 20 -4.58 38.98 -0.95
C ARG A 20 -4.27 37.51 -0.64
N GLU A 21 -3.10 37.03 -1.09
CA GLU A 21 -2.56 35.73 -0.70
C GLU A 21 -2.39 35.62 0.83
N PRO A 22 -2.72 34.48 1.45
CA PRO A 22 -2.44 34.27 2.86
C PRO A 22 -0.94 34.09 3.08
N LYS A 23 -0.38 34.87 4.03
CA LYS A 23 1.03 34.77 4.43
C LYS A 23 1.34 33.38 5.00
N PRO A 24 2.50 32.79 4.70
CA PRO A 24 2.89 31.50 5.27
C PRO A 24 3.07 31.59 6.79
N HIS A 25 2.51 30.62 7.52
CA HIS A 25 2.70 30.47 8.96
C HIS A 25 4.17 30.13 9.28
N PRO A 26 4.75 30.67 10.37
CA PRO A 26 6.11 30.34 10.78
C PRO A 26 6.19 28.88 11.24
N THR A 27 7.09 28.11 10.63
CA THR A 27 7.43 26.75 11.04
C THR A 27 8.15 26.78 12.40
N ARG A 28 7.64 26.01 13.37
CA ARG A 28 8.32 25.79 14.65
C ARG A 28 9.54 24.86 14.43
N PRO A 29 10.69 25.12 15.06
CA PRO A 29 11.85 24.24 14.97
C PRO A 29 11.57 22.88 15.63
N VAL A 30 12.13 21.83 15.01
CA VAL A 30 11.96 20.41 15.34
C VAL A 30 12.91 20.02 16.48
N GLU A 31 12.73 20.59 17.66
CA GLU A 31 13.48 20.20 18.86
C GLU A 31 12.54 19.96 20.04
N ALA A 32 11.72 18.90 19.97
CA ALA A 32 11.02 18.33 21.13
C ALA A 32 10.33 16.98 20.81
N VAL A 33 11.02 15.99 20.23
CA VAL A 33 10.44 14.64 20.04
C VAL A 33 11.41 13.55 20.45
N PHE A 34 12.01 13.65 21.63
CA PHE A 34 12.62 12.48 22.30
C PHE A 34 12.46 12.64 23.81
N ARG A 35 11.25 12.39 24.31
CA ARG A 35 10.96 11.90 25.68
C ARG A 35 9.46 11.76 25.89
N ARG A 36 8.91 10.56 25.63
CA ARG A 36 7.68 10.09 26.28
C ARG A 36 7.74 8.57 26.53
N PRO A 37 7.04 8.07 27.57
CA PRO A 37 7.31 6.79 28.21
C PRO A 37 6.60 5.61 27.53
N ALA A 38 7.07 4.39 27.85
CA ALA A 38 6.55 3.12 27.35
C ALA A 38 5.06 2.85 27.74
N PRO A 39 4.31 2.04 26.96
CA PRO A 39 2.88 1.79 27.17
C PRO A 39 2.54 0.90 28.40
N PRO A 40 1.29 0.96 28.92
CA PRO A 40 0.97 0.66 30.31
C PRO A 40 0.41 -0.77 30.54
N TRP A 41 1.15 -1.82 30.21
CA TRP A 41 0.72 -3.21 30.51
C TRP A 41 1.67 -4.02 31.40
N ARG A 42 2.51 -3.37 32.22
CA ARG A 42 3.25 -4.03 33.30
C ARG A 42 2.99 -3.35 34.64
N ALA A 43 1.89 -3.73 35.28
CA ALA A 43 1.70 -3.51 36.72
C ALA A 43 1.91 -4.86 37.43
N GLY A 44 3.03 -4.98 38.14
CA GLY A 44 3.39 -6.13 38.95
C GLY A 44 4.44 -5.73 39.98
N THR A 45 3.96 -5.33 41.15
CA THR A 45 4.59 -5.21 42.48
C THR A 45 6.13 -5.17 42.59
N LEU A 46 6.63 -4.03 43.07
CA LEU A 46 8.01 -3.81 43.53
C LEU A 46 8.25 -4.42 44.92
N SER A 47 9.34 -5.16 45.08
CA SER A 47 10.07 -5.34 46.35
C SER A 47 11.56 -5.06 46.11
N LYS A 48 12.12 -4.24 47.01
CA LYS A 48 13.44 -3.57 47.17
C LYS A 48 14.73 -4.16 46.55
N PRO A 49 15.82 -3.35 46.47
CA PRO A 49 16.82 -3.41 45.41
C PRO A 49 18.02 -4.32 45.74
N LEU A 50 18.50 -5.06 44.74
CA LEU A 50 19.84 -5.65 44.76
C LEU A 50 20.71 -4.88 43.77
N SER A 51 21.75 -4.24 44.31
CA SER A 51 22.85 -3.63 43.57
C SER A 51 23.50 -4.64 42.63
N THR A 52 23.36 -4.47 41.33
CA THR A 52 24.29 -5.02 40.32
C THR A 52 24.40 -4.07 39.13
N ARG A 53 25.65 -3.87 38.66
CA ARG A 53 26.02 -3.09 37.47
C ARG A 53 25.17 -3.47 36.24
N PRO A 54 24.87 -2.54 35.33
CA PRO A 54 24.18 -2.91 34.09
C PRO A 54 25.10 -3.79 33.24
N PRO A 55 24.60 -4.87 32.63
CA PRO A 55 25.37 -5.62 31.66
C PRO A 55 25.55 -4.76 30.42
N THR A 56 26.80 -4.63 29.97
CA THR A 56 27.17 -4.11 28.65
C THR A 56 26.39 -4.87 27.58
N LYS A 57 25.35 -4.25 27.01
CA LYS A 57 24.68 -4.77 25.82
C LYS A 57 25.67 -4.71 24.67
N GLN A 58 26.19 -5.87 24.28
CA GLN A 58 26.90 -6.04 23.02
C GLN A 58 25.95 -5.62 21.89
N THR A 59 26.34 -4.60 21.15
CA THR A 59 25.76 -4.28 19.85
C THR A 59 26.01 -5.49 18.93
N PRO A 60 25.00 -6.06 18.26
CA PRO A 60 25.25 -7.11 17.30
C PRO A 60 26.07 -6.53 16.16
N LYS A 61 27.28 -7.09 15.95
CA LYS A 61 28.10 -6.77 14.79
C LYS A 61 27.32 -7.20 13.54
N LEU A 62 26.95 -6.23 12.72
CA LEU A 62 26.31 -6.44 11.43
C LEU A 62 27.33 -7.10 10.49
N THR A 63 27.45 -8.43 10.51
CA THR A 63 28.32 -9.16 9.59
C THR A 63 27.57 -9.42 8.29
N PHE A 64 27.82 -8.57 7.30
CA PHE A 64 27.32 -8.76 5.94
C PHE A 64 28.15 -9.85 5.24
N ARG A 65 27.67 -11.10 5.25
CA ARG A 65 28.21 -12.17 4.41
C ARG A 65 27.46 -12.19 3.08
N GLY A 66 27.69 -11.17 2.25
CA GLY A 66 27.23 -11.16 0.87
C GLY A 66 28.11 -12.08 0.03
N SER A 67 27.56 -13.19 -0.47
CA SER A 67 28.25 -14.08 -1.40
C SER A 67 28.62 -13.32 -2.67
N ARG A 68 29.92 -13.21 -2.93
CA ARG A 68 30.55 -12.53 -4.10
C ARG A 68 29.99 -12.98 -5.46
N VAL A 69 29.35 -14.15 -5.51
CA VAL A 69 28.67 -14.74 -6.66
C VAL A 69 27.35 -14.03 -7.00
N TYR A 70 26.61 -13.50 -6.01
CA TYR A 70 25.37 -12.76 -6.25
C TYR A 70 25.63 -11.42 -6.96
N LEU A 71 26.71 -10.72 -6.60
CA LEU A 71 27.07 -9.43 -7.18
C LEU A 71 27.34 -9.48 -8.70
N LEU A 72 27.94 -10.57 -9.20
CA LEU A 72 28.26 -10.74 -10.62
C LEU A 72 27.04 -11.05 -11.49
N THR A 73 26.03 -11.72 -10.95
CA THR A 73 24.78 -12.03 -11.68
C THR A 73 23.86 -10.81 -11.78
N ILE A 74 23.86 -9.94 -10.76
CA ILE A 74 22.99 -8.74 -10.67
C ILE A 74 23.45 -7.63 -11.63
N GLN A 75 24.73 -7.57 -11.97
CA GLN A 75 25.31 -6.54 -12.86
C GLN A 75 24.74 -6.54 -14.29
N LYS A 76 24.08 -7.62 -14.73
CA LYS A 76 23.56 -7.75 -16.10
C LYS A 76 22.14 -7.21 -16.34
N MET A 77 21.44 -6.70 -15.32
CA MET A 77 19.98 -6.54 -15.42
C MET A 77 19.40 -5.24 -14.82
N THR A 78 20.14 -4.14 -14.82
CA THR A 78 19.58 -2.83 -14.46
C THR A 78 19.31 -2.02 -15.72
N MET A 79 18.17 -2.28 -16.37
CA MET A 79 17.58 -1.26 -17.24
C MET A 79 17.18 -0.07 -16.35
N PRO A 80 17.68 1.15 -16.62
CA PRO A 80 17.27 2.32 -15.85
C PRO A 80 15.81 2.65 -16.16
N LEU A 81 14.92 2.37 -15.21
CA LEU A 81 13.48 2.62 -15.33
C LEU A 81 13.11 3.90 -14.57
N SER A 82 12.39 4.79 -15.24
CA SER A 82 11.85 6.00 -14.61
C SER A 82 10.75 5.65 -13.61
N LYS A 83 10.34 6.64 -12.80
CA LYS A 83 9.12 6.54 -11.97
C LYS A 83 7.92 6.06 -12.79
N SER A 84 7.65 6.73 -13.92
CA SER A 84 6.53 6.38 -14.80
C SER A 84 6.64 4.95 -15.34
N ASP A 85 7.83 4.49 -15.75
CA ASP A 85 8.02 3.11 -16.23
C ASP A 85 7.63 2.09 -15.15
N ARG A 86 8.03 2.33 -13.89
CA ARG A 86 7.71 1.46 -12.75
C ARG A 86 6.23 1.49 -12.41
N GLU A 87 5.60 2.65 -12.39
CA GLU A 87 4.15 2.76 -12.15
C GLU A 87 3.36 2.02 -13.24
N THR A 88 3.72 2.21 -14.50
CA THR A 88 3.08 1.51 -15.63
C THR A 88 3.26 0.00 -15.52
N LEU A 89 4.46 -0.50 -15.17
CA LEU A 89 4.68 -1.94 -14.93
C LEU A 89 3.83 -2.48 -13.78
N LYS A 90 3.75 -1.75 -12.65
CA LYS A 90 2.90 -2.13 -11.51
C LYS A 90 1.42 -2.17 -11.90
N ALA A 91 0.95 -1.21 -12.71
CA ALA A 91 -0.44 -1.15 -13.17
C ALA A 91 -0.77 -2.29 -14.15
N ILE A 92 0.09 -2.55 -15.15
CA ILE A 92 -0.10 -3.69 -16.07
C ILE A 92 -0.09 -5.00 -15.29
N TYR A 93 0.81 -5.18 -14.31
CA TYR A 93 0.84 -6.39 -13.47
C TYR A 93 -0.49 -6.62 -12.75
N ARG A 94 -1.08 -5.57 -12.17
CA ARG A 94 -2.38 -5.66 -11.48
C ARG A 94 -3.52 -5.98 -12.44
N LEU A 95 -3.56 -5.33 -13.61
CA LEU A 95 -4.62 -5.49 -14.61
C LEU A 95 -4.55 -6.83 -15.35
N THR A 96 -3.37 -7.45 -15.45
CA THR A 96 -3.15 -8.72 -16.16
C THR A 96 -3.08 -9.93 -15.24
N ARG A 97 -3.43 -9.78 -13.96
CA ARG A 97 -3.31 -10.86 -12.98
C ARG A 97 -4.27 -12.03 -13.28
N ASP A 98 -5.44 -11.73 -13.82
CA ASP A 98 -6.48 -12.73 -14.14
C ASP A 98 -6.30 -13.36 -15.53
N GLY A 99 -5.15 -13.13 -16.17
CA GLY A 99 -4.81 -13.67 -17.49
C GLY A 99 -5.41 -12.92 -18.68
N ALA A 100 -6.24 -11.89 -18.43
CA ALA A 100 -6.68 -10.96 -19.47
C ALA A 100 -5.60 -9.90 -19.74
N ALA A 101 -5.42 -9.54 -21.00
CA ALA A 101 -4.54 -8.44 -21.37
C ALA A 101 -5.11 -7.09 -20.89
N ALA A 102 -4.23 -6.16 -20.49
CA ALA A 102 -4.66 -4.85 -20.01
C ALA A 102 -5.02 -3.94 -21.18
N HIS A 103 -6.27 -3.51 -21.26
CA HIS A 103 -6.68 -2.49 -22.23
C HIS A 103 -6.04 -1.14 -21.89
N THR A 104 -5.64 -0.39 -22.91
CA THR A 104 -4.98 0.91 -22.74
C THR A 104 -5.84 1.94 -22.02
N GLY A 105 -7.17 1.88 -22.19
CA GLY A 105 -8.13 2.70 -21.42
C GLY A 105 -8.09 2.40 -19.93
N ALA A 106 -8.26 1.13 -19.54
CA ALA A 106 -8.17 0.70 -18.14
C ALA A 106 -6.79 1.02 -17.51
N LEU A 107 -5.72 0.93 -18.30
CA LEU A 107 -4.39 1.33 -17.88
C LEU A 107 -4.28 2.85 -17.66
N ALA A 108 -4.89 3.66 -18.53
CA ALA A 108 -4.93 5.12 -18.38
C ALA A 108 -5.71 5.52 -17.12
N ASP A 109 -6.87 4.91 -16.89
CA ASP A 109 -7.68 5.13 -15.69
C ASP A 109 -6.93 4.71 -14.42
N SER A 110 -6.28 3.55 -14.43
CA SER A 110 -5.51 3.05 -13.28
C SER A 110 -4.29 3.93 -12.94
N LEU A 111 -3.74 4.65 -13.91
CA LEU A 111 -2.57 5.52 -13.72
C LEU A 111 -2.95 6.99 -13.54
N ASP A 112 -4.23 7.34 -13.70
CA ASP A 112 -4.73 8.72 -13.74
C ASP A 112 -3.96 9.59 -14.76
N VAL A 113 -3.84 9.09 -15.99
CA VAL A 113 -3.16 9.78 -17.11
C VAL A 113 -4.01 9.76 -18.38
N SER A 114 -3.68 10.62 -19.35
CA SER A 114 -4.36 10.59 -20.64
C SER A 114 -4.08 9.27 -21.40
N PRO A 115 -5.02 8.79 -22.23
CA PRO A 115 -4.82 7.59 -23.05
C PRO A 115 -3.57 7.64 -23.95
N GLY A 116 -3.21 8.82 -24.45
CA GLY A 116 -1.98 9.04 -25.21
C GLY A 116 -0.72 8.84 -24.37
N THR A 117 -0.74 9.28 -23.11
CA THR A 117 0.37 9.07 -22.16
C THR A 117 0.54 7.59 -21.83
N ALA A 118 -0.56 6.89 -21.54
CA ALA A 118 -0.53 5.44 -21.30
C ALA A 118 0.01 4.67 -22.51
N THR A 119 -0.42 5.03 -23.72
CA THR A 119 0.06 4.42 -24.96
C THR A 119 1.56 4.65 -25.18
N ALA A 120 2.05 5.88 -24.94
CA ALA A 120 3.47 6.19 -25.04
C ALA A 120 4.32 5.41 -24.03
N ALA A 121 3.84 5.28 -22.78
CA ALA A 121 4.50 4.48 -21.75
C ALA A 121 4.57 2.99 -22.13
N VAL A 122 3.46 2.41 -22.63
CA VAL A 122 3.42 1.04 -23.12
C VAL A 122 4.39 0.82 -24.27
N LYS A 123 4.44 1.73 -25.25
CA LYS A 123 5.38 1.64 -26.37
C LYS A 123 6.84 1.62 -25.89
N LYS A 124 7.19 2.50 -24.96
CA LYS A 124 8.53 2.57 -24.37
C LYS A 124 8.89 1.30 -23.60
N LEU A 125 7.95 0.70 -22.87
CA LEU A 125 8.15 -0.59 -22.18
C LEU A 125 8.30 -1.75 -23.19
N ALA A 126 7.58 -1.71 -24.31
CA ALA A 126 7.68 -2.70 -25.37
C ALA A 126 9.04 -2.62 -26.10
N GLU A 127 9.53 -1.42 -26.41
CA GLU A 127 10.87 -1.19 -26.95
C GLU A 127 11.98 -1.71 -26.03
N ARG A 128 11.72 -1.76 -24.71
CA ARG A 128 12.62 -2.31 -23.70
C ARG A 128 12.48 -3.83 -23.49
N GLY A 129 11.55 -4.49 -24.19
CA GLY A 129 11.33 -5.94 -24.08
C GLY A 129 10.66 -6.39 -22.78
N VAL A 130 10.10 -5.48 -21.99
CA VAL A 130 9.42 -5.77 -20.71
C VAL A 130 7.89 -5.81 -20.84
N ALA A 131 7.35 -5.39 -21.99
CA ALA A 131 5.93 -5.51 -22.30
C ALA A 131 5.73 -5.95 -23.75
N GLN A 132 4.58 -6.53 -24.05
CA GLN A 132 4.13 -6.83 -25.40
C GLN A 132 2.76 -6.18 -25.60
N HIS A 133 2.66 -5.30 -26.59
CA HIS A 133 1.41 -4.68 -26.97
C HIS A 133 0.90 -5.34 -28.25
N GLN A 134 -0.33 -5.84 -28.20
CA GLN A 134 -1.01 -6.40 -29.35
C GLN A 134 -2.20 -5.50 -29.70
N PRO A 135 -2.31 -5.02 -30.96
CA PRO A 135 -3.46 -4.24 -31.40
C PRO A 135 -4.77 -4.94 -31.02
N TYR A 136 -5.73 -4.17 -30.46
CA TYR A 136 -7.04 -4.61 -30.00
C TYR A 136 -7.07 -5.60 -28.82
N ARG A 137 -5.96 -6.27 -28.51
CA ARG A 137 -5.84 -7.18 -27.36
C ARG A 137 -5.34 -6.47 -26.10
N GLY A 138 -4.56 -5.40 -26.23
CA GLY A 138 -4.03 -4.66 -25.10
C GLY A 138 -2.56 -4.98 -24.82
N VAL A 139 -2.13 -4.81 -23.58
CA VAL A 139 -0.73 -4.99 -23.16
C VAL A 139 -0.60 -6.13 -22.14
N GLU A 140 0.42 -6.94 -22.32
CA GLU A 140 0.86 -7.97 -21.39
C GLU A 140 2.32 -7.77 -21.00
N LEU A 141 2.70 -8.23 -19.80
CA LEU A 141 4.10 -8.24 -19.39
C LEU A 141 4.82 -9.45 -19.98
N THR A 142 6.07 -9.26 -20.42
CA THR A 142 6.95 -10.41 -20.66
C THR A 142 7.33 -11.08 -19.33
N ALA A 143 7.93 -12.26 -19.37
CA ALA A 143 8.45 -12.90 -18.16
C ALA A 143 9.44 -11.99 -17.40
N GLU A 144 10.26 -11.21 -18.12
CA GLU A 144 11.14 -10.23 -17.50
C GLU A 144 10.37 -9.02 -16.96
N GLY A 145 9.41 -8.48 -17.72
CA GLY A 145 8.55 -7.41 -17.24
C GLY A 145 7.80 -7.75 -15.97
N ARG A 146 7.34 -9.00 -15.84
CA ARG A 146 6.69 -9.51 -14.64
C ARG A 146 7.65 -9.52 -13.45
N ARG A 147 8.88 -10.01 -13.60
CA ARG A 147 9.93 -9.93 -12.55
C ARG A 147 10.19 -8.49 -12.12
N VAL A 148 10.34 -7.59 -13.09
CA VAL A 148 10.60 -6.18 -12.82
C VAL A 148 9.43 -5.52 -12.09
N ALA A 149 8.19 -5.80 -12.50
CA ALA A 149 6.99 -5.30 -11.82
C ALA A 149 6.91 -5.80 -10.37
N VAL A 150 7.11 -7.09 -10.14
CA VAL A 150 7.09 -7.66 -8.77
C VAL A 150 8.21 -7.07 -7.90
N ARG A 151 9.41 -6.87 -8.45
CA ARG A 151 10.50 -6.17 -7.75
C ARG A 151 10.13 -4.73 -7.39
N ALA A 152 9.47 -4.00 -8.30
CA ALA A 152 8.98 -2.65 -8.02
C ALA A 152 7.93 -2.65 -6.88
N ILE A 153 7.01 -3.62 -6.88
CA ILE A 153 6.01 -3.78 -5.80
C ILE A 153 6.68 -4.12 -4.47
N ARG A 154 7.66 -5.04 -4.47
CA ARG A 154 8.44 -5.39 -3.28
C ARG A 154 9.09 -4.15 -2.67
N ARG A 155 9.78 -3.37 -3.49
CA ARG A 155 10.44 -2.14 -3.06
C ARG A 155 9.47 -1.14 -2.43
N HIS A 156 8.37 -0.86 -3.14
CA HIS A 156 7.31 0.03 -2.65
C HIS A 156 6.87 -0.39 -1.24
N ARG A 157 6.53 -1.68 -1.07
CA ARG A 157 6.07 -2.24 0.20
C ARG A 157 7.09 -2.21 1.34
N ILE A 158 8.39 -2.34 1.04
CA ILE A 158 9.48 -2.19 2.02
C ILE A 158 9.57 -0.73 2.47
N VAL A 159 9.49 0.21 1.52
CA VAL A 159 9.53 1.64 1.82
C VAL A 159 8.34 2.06 2.65
N GLU A 160 7.13 1.57 2.34
CA GLU A 160 5.95 1.79 3.16
C GLU A 160 6.16 1.33 4.62
N ARG A 161 6.73 0.13 4.84
CA ARG A 161 7.04 -0.34 6.21
C ARG A 161 8.06 0.54 6.90
N PHE A 162 9.10 0.99 6.19
CA PHE A 162 10.06 1.92 6.75
C PHE A 162 9.39 3.22 7.23
N LEU A 163 8.56 3.83 6.38
CA LEU A 163 7.85 5.05 6.72
C LEU A 163 6.87 4.85 7.88
N ALA A 164 6.13 3.74 7.89
CA ALA A 164 5.16 3.47 8.94
C ALA A 164 5.82 3.09 10.27
N ASP A 165 6.73 2.11 10.28
CA ASP A 165 7.26 1.53 11.50
C ASP A 165 8.33 2.39 12.17
N MET A 166 9.20 3.00 11.36
CA MET A 166 10.38 3.70 11.87
C MET A 166 10.13 5.20 12.02
N LEU A 167 9.31 5.79 11.15
CA LEU A 167 9.01 7.22 11.17
C LEU A 167 7.60 7.54 11.71
N GLY A 168 6.75 6.53 11.92
CA GLY A 168 5.43 6.70 12.52
C GLY A 168 4.39 7.33 11.59
N TYR A 169 4.58 7.28 10.27
CA TYR A 169 3.55 7.72 9.34
C TYR A 169 2.31 6.79 9.40
N PRO A 170 1.09 7.33 9.33
CA PRO A 170 -0.10 6.52 9.11
C PRO A 170 0.07 5.66 7.85
N TRP A 171 -0.45 4.44 7.88
CA TRP A 171 -0.26 3.47 6.79
C TRP A 171 -0.70 4.03 5.43
N ASN A 172 -1.84 4.73 5.37
CA ASN A 172 -2.37 5.29 4.11
C ASN A 172 -1.50 6.47 3.59
N ASP A 173 -0.87 7.23 4.49
CA ASP A 173 0.08 8.29 4.10
C ASP A 173 1.42 7.71 3.62
N ALA A 174 1.82 6.56 4.18
CA ALA A 174 3.07 5.89 3.81
C ALA A 174 3.08 5.42 2.35
N ASP A 175 1.94 4.99 1.79
CA ASP A 175 1.78 4.64 0.36
C ASP A 175 2.14 5.83 -0.55
N ARG A 176 1.47 6.98 -0.34
CA ARG A 176 1.71 8.20 -1.11
C ARG A 176 3.15 8.66 -1.01
N LEU A 177 3.74 8.61 0.19
CA LEU A 177 5.13 9.03 0.42
C LEU A 177 6.13 8.07 -0.22
N ALA A 178 5.92 6.76 -0.13
CA ALA A 178 6.79 5.74 -0.74
C ALA A 178 6.95 5.98 -2.24
N GLY A 179 5.85 6.27 -2.93
CA GLY A 179 5.84 6.58 -4.37
C GLY A 179 6.68 7.80 -4.77
N THR A 180 7.07 8.67 -3.83
CA THR A 180 7.90 9.85 -4.13
C THR A 180 9.40 9.56 -4.21
N PHE A 181 9.90 8.45 -3.65
CA PHE A 181 11.35 8.18 -3.64
C PHE A 181 11.76 6.72 -3.89
N GLU A 182 10.83 5.76 -3.95
CA GLU A 182 11.18 4.36 -4.23
C GLU A 182 11.95 4.14 -5.55
N HIS A 183 11.72 5.01 -6.53
CA HIS A 183 12.32 4.89 -7.86
C HIS A 183 13.81 5.23 -7.85
N GLU A 184 14.25 6.08 -6.93
CA GLU A 184 15.65 6.46 -6.72
C GLU A 184 16.38 5.54 -5.73
N LEU A 185 15.66 4.66 -5.03
CA LEU A 185 16.24 3.82 -3.99
C LEU A 185 17.18 2.76 -4.60
N PRO A 186 18.49 2.76 -4.25
CA PRO A 186 19.41 1.71 -4.69
C PRO A 186 19.05 0.36 -4.05
N GLN A 187 19.31 -0.74 -4.78
CA GLN A 187 19.01 -2.10 -4.29
C GLN A 187 19.69 -2.39 -2.94
N GLU A 188 20.94 -1.95 -2.75
CA GLU A 188 21.66 -2.15 -1.48
C GLU A 188 20.94 -1.48 -0.30
N VAL A 189 20.32 -0.31 -0.53
CA VAL A 189 19.56 0.39 0.52
C VAL A 189 18.25 -0.34 0.79
N GLU A 190 17.55 -0.78 -0.25
CA GLU A 190 16.34 -1.61 -0.12
C GLU A 190 16.60 -2.87 0.72
N ASP A 191 17.68 -3.59 0.43
CA ASP A 191 18.05 -4.82 1.14
C ASP A 191 18.36 -4.54 2.62
N ARG A 192 19.07 -3.45 2.91
CA ARG A 192 19.35 -3.02 4.30
C ARG A 192 18.10 -2.59 5.03
N LEU A 193 17.18 -1.88 4.38
CA LEU A 193 15.88 -1.52 4.96
C LEU A 193 15.07 -2.77 5.29
N PHE A 194 14.99 -3.74 4.38
CA PHE A 194 14.28 -4.98 4.62
C PHE A 194 14.81 -5.75 5.84
N VAL A 195 16.14 -5.80 6.01
CA VAL A 195 16.76 -6.42 7.19
C VAL A 195 16.54 -5.59 8.46
N ALA A 196 16.64 -4.26 8.38
CA ALA A 196 16.43 -3.36 9.52
C ALA A 196 14.99 -3.41 10.06
N LEU A 197 14.02 -3.72 9.19
CA LEU A 197 12.61 -3.93 9.52
C LEU A 197 12.31 -5.35 10.04
N ASP A 198 13.33 -6.14 10.33
CA ASP A 198 13.22 -7.55 10.74
C ASP A 198 12.48 -8.44 9.71
N ARG A 199 12.78 -8.21 8.42
CA ARG A 199 12.27 -9.01 7.28
C ARG A 199 10.74 -9.18 7.32
N PRO A 200 9.98 -8.07 7.26
CA PRO A 200 8.53 -8.11 7.42
C PRO A 200 7.89 -8.93 6.30
N ALA A 201 6.89 -9.76 6.66
CA ALA A 201 6.17 -10.59 5.69
C ALA A 201 5.11 -9.79 4.90
N THR A 202 4.67 -8.64 5.43
CA THR A 202 3.62 -7.80 4.82
C THR A 202 3.99 -6.33 4.91
N CYS A 203 3.43 -5.53 4.02
CA CYS A 203 3.47 -4.07 4.12
C CYS A 203 2.47 -3.56 5.17
N PRO A 204 2.46 -2.27 5.53
CA PRO A 204 1.58 -1.75 6.58
C PRO A 204 0.08 -1.82 6.19
N HIS A 205 -0.19 -1.96 4.90
CA HIS A 205 -1.51 -2.21 4.31
C HIS A 205 -2.01 -3.65 4.45
N GLY A 206 -1.15 -4.60 4.89
CA GLY A 206 -1.50 -6.02 5.06
C GLY A 206 -1.22 -6.92 3.86
N PHE A 207 -0.76 -6.38 2.73
CA PHE A 207 -0.38 -7.16 1.55
C PHE A 207 1.01 -7.79 1.70
N PRO A 208 1.28 -8.97 1.11
CA PRO A 208 2.55 -9.68 1.26
C PRO A 208 3.73 -8.90 0.66
N ILE A 209 4.91 -8.95 1.27
CA ILE A 209 6.15 -8.50 0.63
C ILE A 209 6.69 -9.70 -0.18
N PRO A 210 6.69 -9.66 -1.53
CA PRO A 210 7.13 -10.79 -2.35
C PRO A 210 8.64 -11.03 -2.17
N ASP A 211 9.12 -12.28 -2.22
CA ASP A 211 10.55 -12.58 -2.19
C ASP A 211 11.27 -12.12 -3.47
N LEU A 212 12.60 -11.99 -3.43
CA LEU A 212 13.40 -11.44 -4.52
C LEU A 212 13.29 -12.24 -5.84
N ASP A 213 13.15 -13.56 -5.73
CA ASP A 213 13.11 -14.47 -6.87
C ASP A 213 11.68 -14.80 -7.32
N THR A 214 10.68 -14.26 -6.63
CA THR A 214 9.27 -14.51 -6.92
C THR A 214 8.81 -13.68 -8.12
N VAL A 215 8.04 -14.33 -9.01
CA VAL A 215 7.40 -13.67 -10.17
C VAL A 215 5.90 -13.51 -10.02
N GLU A 216 5.31 -14.08 -8.96
CA GLU A 216 3.88 -13.96 -8.65
C GLU A 216 3.61 -13.62 -7.20
N ILE A 217 2.78 -12.61 -7.00
CA ILE A 217 2.32 -12.22 -5.68
C ILE A 217 1.06 -13.02 -5.35
N PRO A 218 0.99 -13.70 -4.19
CA PRO A 218 -0.20 -14.43 -3.79
C PRO A 218 -1.45 -13.56 -3.88
N GLU A 219 -2.49 -14.11 -4.48
CA GLU A 219 -3.79 -13.46 -4.57
C GLU A 219 -4.41 -13.31 -3.17
N MET A 220 -5.00 -12.14 -2.96
CA MET A 220 -5.81 -11.85 -1.79
C MET A 220 -7.22 -11.58 -2.31
N PRO A 221 -8.22 -12.39 -1.92
CA PRO A 221 -9.60 -12.13 -2.30
C PRO A 221 -10.16 -10.92 -1.53
N PRO A 222 -11.20 -10.26 -2.06
CA PRO A 222 -11.97 -9.30 -1.29
C PRO A 222 -12.65 -9.99 -0.10
N LEU A 223 -12.94 -9.24 0.96
CA LEU A 223 -13.66 -9.73 2.14
C LEU A 223 -15.02 -10.31 1.75
N TYR A 224 -15.68 -9.72 0.76
CA TYR A 224 -17.00 -10.17 0.30
C TYR A 224 -17.00 -11.57 -0.35
N ALA A 225 -15.85 -12.05 -0.82
CA ALA A 225 -15.70 -13.39 -1.39
C ALA A 225 -15.60 -14.50 -0.33
N LEU A 226 -15.58 -14.15 0.96
CA LEU A 226 -15.56 -15.13 2.05
C LEU A 226 -16.97 -15.60 2.40
N GLU A 227 -17.08 -16.89 2.67
CA GLU A 227 -18.30 -17.54 3.16
C GLU A 227 -18.39 -17.52 4.70
N PRO A 228 -19.60 -17.60 5.27
CA PRO A 228 -19.82 -17.73 6.71
C PRO A 228 -18.94 -18.79 7.38
N GLY A 229 -18.38 -18.44 8.54
CA GLY A 229 -17.44 -19.27 9.29
C GLY A 229 -16.01 -19.29 8.74
N ALA A 230 -15.68 -18.44 7.76
CA ALA A 230 -14.30 -18.17 7.36
C ALA A 230 -13.66 -17.11 8.27
N SER A 231 -12.37 -17.27 8.57
CA SER A 231 -11.58 -16.29 9.32
C SER A 231 -10.36 -15.86 8.52
N ALA A 232 -10.05 -14.57 8.55
CA ALA A 232 -8.95 -14.01 7.79
C ALA A 232 -8.29 -12.82 8.50
N VAL A 233 -7.25 -12.28 7.87
CA VAL A 233 -6.55 -11.06 8.30
C VAL A 233 -6.83 -9.96 7.29
N VAL A 234 -7.29 -8.81 7.76
CA VAL A 234 -7.63 -7.65 6.93
C VAL A 234 -6.39 -7.04 6.27
N ALA A 235 -6.54 -6.67 5.00
CA ALA A 235 -5.66 -5.81 4.24
C ALA A 235 -6.50 -4.75 3.52
N VAL A 236 -5.98 -3.53 3.39
CA VAL A 236 -6.70 -2.42 2.77
C VAL A 236 -5.75 -1.72 1.81
N PRO A 237 -6.11 -1.49 0.54
CA PRO A 237 -5.25 -0.81 -0.43
C PRO A 237 -4.74 0.54 0.07
N GLY A 238 -3.52 0.89 -0.29
CA GLY A 238 -3.02 2.27 -0.16
C GLY A 238 -3.79 3.22 -1.07
N SER A 239 -3.59 4.53 -0.88
CA SER A 239 -4.33 5.58 -1.60
C SER A 239 -5.85 5.44 -1.49
N THR A 240 -6.35 4.83 -0.40
CA THR A 240 -7.79 4.72 -0.14
C THR A 240 -8.33 6.07 0.34
N ASP A 241 -9.54 6.42 -0.11
CA ASP A 241 -10.23 7.66 0.26
C ASP A 241 -10.27 7.87 1.79
N PRO A 242 -9.87 9.05 2.32
CA PRO A 242 -9.86 9.32 3.75
C PRO A 242 -11.20 9.10 4.47
N ALA A 243 -12.34 9.33 3.80
CA ALA A 243 -13.66 9.05 4.34
C ALA A 243 -13.91 7.54 4.49
N VAL A 244 -13.43 6.73 3.54
CA VAL A 244 -13.46 5.26 3.66
C VAL A 244 -12.55 4.80 4.80
N ILE A 245 -11.34 5.35 4.93
CA ILE A 245 -10.43 5.04 6.05
C ILE A 245 -11.10 5.31 7.40
N LYS A 246 -11.69 6.49 7.55
CA LYS A 246 -12.40 6.86 8.79
C LYS A 246 -13.54 5.88 9.09
N PHE A 247 -14.32 5.53 8.07
CA PHE A 247 -15.41 4.57 8.22
C PHE A 247 -14.91 3.18 8.66
N LEU A 248 -13.83 2.66 8.04
CA LEU A 248 -13.23 1.38 8.43
C LEU A 248 -12.67 1.42 9.85
N ASP A 249 -12.06 2.53 10.24
CA ASP A 249 -11.54 2.77 11.58
C ASP A 249 -12.63 2.73 12.65
N ASP A 250 -13.80 3.34 12.39
CA ASP A 250 -14.96 3.33 13.29
C ASP A 250 -15.53 1.90 13.49
N LEU A 251 -15.37 1.05 12.47
CA LEU A 251 -15.73 -0.37 12.52
C LEU A 251 -14.68 -1.25 13.20
N GLY A 252 -13.44 -0.77 13.35
CA GLY A 252 -12.28 -1.54 13.83
C GLY A 252 -11.55 -2.33 12.73
N LEU A 253 -11.90 -2.10 11.46
CA LEU A 253 -11.32 -2.80 10.32
C LEU A 253 -10.02 -2.13 9.87
N ARG A 254 -8.92 -2.53 10.51
CA ARG A 254 -7.58 -2.02 10.19
C ARG A 254 -6.73 -3.12 9.56
N PRO A 255 -5.73 -2.79 8.72
CA PRO A 255 -4.74 -3.75 8.27
C PRO A 255 -4.16 -4.57 9.44
N GLY A 256 -4.07 -5.89 9.26
CA GLY A 256 -3.57 -6.81 10.28
C GLY A 256 -4.62 -7.30 11.31
N VAL A 257 -5.81 -6.69 11.35
CA VAL A 257 -6.88 -7.12 12.27
C VAL A 257 -7.51 -8.42 11.82
N HIS A 258 -7.91 -9.24 12.79
CA HIS A 258 -8.63 -10.48 12.57
C HIS A 258 -10.12 -10.23 12.34
N VAL A 259 -10.66 -10.89 11.31
CA VAL A 259 -12.07 -10.83 10.97
C VAL A 259 -12.63 -12.24 10.76
N GLU A 260 -13.86 -12.46 11.18
CA GLU A 260 -14.61 -13.69 10.94
C GLU A 260 -15.97 -13.36 10.32
N VAL A 261 -16.29 -13.99 9.19
CA VAL A 261 -17.60 -13.83 8.56
C VAL A 261 -18.65 -14.60 9.34
N GLN A 262 -19.67 -13.91 9.85
CA GLN A 262 -20.79 -14.52 10.56
C GLN A 262 -21.92 -14.86 9.60
N GLU A 263 -22.31 -13.89 8.78
CA GLU A 263 -23.48 -14.02 7.90
C GLU A 263 -23.24 -13.24 6.60
N LYS A 264 -23.91 -13.67 5.52
CA LYS A 264 -23.95 -12.96 4.24
C LYS A 264 -25.41 -12.93 3.79
N HIS A 265 -25.96 -11.73 3.63
CA HIS A 265 -27.36 -11.58 3.25
C HIS A 265 -27.57 -11.91 1.76
N PRO A 266 -28.72 -12.50 1.37
CA PRO A 266 -29.05 -12.78 -0.03
C PRO A 266 -29.07 -11.54 -0.94
N PHE A 267 -29.08 -11.77 -2.25
CA PHE A 267 -29.20 -10.74 -3.31
C PHE A 267 -28.11 -9.67 -3.27
N ASP A 268 -26.85 -10.10 -3.14
CA ASP A 268 -25.68 -9.22 -2.99
C ASP A 268 -25.83 -8.22 -1.82
N GLY A 269 -26.51 -8.67 -0.77
CA GLY A 269 -26.75 -7.92 0.45
C GLY A 269 -25.49 -7.73 1.29
N PRO A 270 -25.60 -7.00 2.42
CA PRO A 270 -24.47 -6.77 3.30
C PRO A 270 -23.91 -8.07 3.90
N ILE A 271 -22.65 -8.01 4.31
CA ILE A 271 -21.97 -9.06 5.07
C ILE A 271 -21.87 -8.65 6.54
N VAL A 272 -22.12 -9.59 7.45
CA VAL A 272 -21.92 -9.40 8.90
C VAL A 272 -20.61 -10.07 9.28
N VAL A 273 -19.70 -9.30 9.85
CA VAL A 273 -18.39 -9.77 10.27
C VAL A 273 -18.16 -9.49 11.75
N ARG A 274 -17.47 -10.40 12.43
CA ARG A 274 -17.01 -10.19 13.80
C ARG A 274 -15.59 -9.63 13.79
N VAL A 275 -15.43 -8.47 14.41
CA VAL A 275 -14.15 -7.74 14.56
C VAL A 275 -14.08 -7.24 15.99
N ASP A 276 -12.98 -7.51 16.69
CA ASP A 276 -12.78 -7.14 18.10
C ASP A 276 -13.96 -7.56 19.01
N GLY A 277 -14.54 -8.74 18.74
CA GLY A 277 -15.65 -9.30 19.49
C GLY A 277 -17.01 -8.65 19.24
N LYS A 278 -17.11 -7.70 18.29
CA LYS A 278 -18.35 -7.03 17.91
C LYS A 278 -18.74 -7.38 16.48
N ASP A 279 -20.04 -7.52 16.27
CA ASP A 279 -20.59 -7.75 14.93
C ASP A 279 -20.79 -6.43 14.22
N ARG A 280 -20.28 -6.36 12.98
CA ARG A 280 -20.29 -5.20 12.11
C ARG A 280 -20.91 -5.58 10.78
N THR A 281 -21.87 -4.78 10.34
CA THR A 281 -22.52 -4.95 9.04
C THR A 281 -21.84 -4.06 8.02
N ILE A 282 -21.42 -4.64 6.89
CA ILE A 282 -20.68 -3.95 5.83
C ILE A 282 -21.43 -4.18 4.51
N GLY A 283 -21.72 -3.10 3.78
CA GLY A 283 -22.30 -3.21 2.44
C GLY A 283 -21.33 -3.87 1.45
N GLU A 284 -21.88 -4.59 0.47
CA GLU A 284 -21.15 -5.35 -0.55
C GLU A 284 -20.06 -4.50 -1.24
N ARG A 285 -20.41 -3.29 -1.72
CA ARG A 285 -19.45 -2.34 -2.32
C ARG A 285 -18.22 -2.04 -1.46
N VAL A 286 -18.38 -1.88 -0.14
CA VAL A 286 -17.25 -1.58 0.77
C VAL A 286 -16.48 -2.86 1.07
N ALA A 287 -17.16 -3.99 1.26
CA ALA A 287 -16.53 -5.28 1.48
C ALA A 287 -15.69 -5.74 0.27
N ASN A 288 -16.02 -5.32 -0.95
CA ASN A 288 -15.23 -5.55 -2.16
C ASN A 288 -13.97 -4.67 -2.25
N GLN A 289 -13.84 -3.63 -1.42
CA GLN A 289 -12.63 -2.78 -1.35
C GLN A 289 -11.69 -3.20 -0.21
N ILE A 290 -12.15 -4.09 0.67
CA ILE A 290 -11.34 -4.67 1.74
C ILE A 290 -10.82 -6.02 1.25
N PHE A 291 -9.51 -6.24 1.34
CA PHE A 291 -8.89 -7.50 0.96
C PHE A 291 -8.54 -8.31 2.20
N VAL A 292 -8.39 -9.62 2.05
CA VAL A 292 -8.07 -10.47 3.19
C VAL A 292 -7.07 -11.55 2.87
N ARG A 293 -6.24 -11.89 3.86
CA ARG A 293 -5.37 -13.06 3.83
C ARG A 293 -6.02 -14.17 4.62
N ILE A 294 -6.47 -15.21 3.92
CA ILE A 294 -7.13 -16.37 4.54
C ILE A 294 -6.12 -17.06 5.45
N LYS A 295 -6.48 -17.27 6.72
CA LYS A 295 -5.75 -18.21 7.58
C LYS A 295 -6.30 -19.62 7.29
N PRO A 296 -5.45 -20.61 6.98
CA PRO A 296 -5.93 -21.98 6.88
C PRO A 296 -6.57 -22.38 8.21
N LYS A 297 -7.80 -22.92 8.17
CA LYS A 297 -8.51 -23.40 9.38
C LYS A 297 -7.59 -24.39 10.11
N GLY A 298 -7.18 -24.05 11.32
CA GLY A 298 -6.46 -24.98 12.18
C GLY A 298 -7.29 -26.24 12.31
N ARG A 299 -6.72 -27.41 11.94
CA ARG A 299 -7.39 -28.71 12.11
C ARG A 299 -7.90 -28.80 13.56
N LYS A 300 -9.23 -28.87 13.75
CA LYS A 300 -9.80 -29.24 15.04
C LYS A 300 -9.14 -30.55 15.45
N LYS A 301 -8.39 -30.56 16.56
CA LYS A 301 -7.89 -31.80 17.15
C LYS A 301 -9.11 -32.69 17.39
N ARG A 302 -9.24 -33.77 16.63
CA ARG A 302 -10.23 -34.82 16.94
C ARG A 302 -9.91 -35.28 18.37
N ALA A 303 -10.84 -35.02 19.28
CA ALA A 303 -10.79 -35.60 20.62
C ALA A 303 -10.68 -37.11 20.46
N LYS A 304 -9.61 -37.70 20.98
CA LYS A 304 -9.49 -39.15 21.10
C LYS A 304 -10.64 -39.62 21.99
N GLN A 305 -11.62 -40.29 21.39
CA GLN A 305 -12.54 -41.14 22.13
C GLN A 305 -11.69 -42.29 22.69
N GLN A 306 -11.58 -42.36 24.02
CA GLN A 306 -11.06 -43.54 24.71
C GLN A 306 -12.15 -44.62 24.65
N PRO A 307 -11.84 -45.84 24.19
CA PRO A 307 -12.74 -46.97 24.36
C PRO A 307 -12.80 -47.36 25.84
N ALA A 308 -13.99 -47.79 26.26
CA ALA A 308 -14.34 -48.28 27.58
C ALA A 308 -13.62 -49.58 27.95
#